data_AF-A0A4Y8C811-F1
#
_entry.id   AF-A0A4Y8C811-F1
#
_cell.length_a   1.000
_cell.length_b   1.000
_cell.length_c   1.000
_cell.angle_alpha   90.00
_cell.angle_beta   90.00
_cell.angle_gamma   90.00
#
_symmetry.space_group_name_H-M   'P 1'
#
loop_
_entity.id
_entity.type
_entity.pdbx_description
1 polymer ?
#
loop_
_entity_poly.entity_id
_entity_poly.type
_entity_poly.pdbx_seq_one_letter_code
_entity_poly.pdbx_strand_id
1 'polypeptide(L)'
;IGFLAGISGFFVLSGDKYLNNRPMRRISKPLTQIGARIYGRNEANLAPLCIEGQNLKAFNYKSEISSAQVKTAMILSAFRADNVCTFSEISLSRNHSENMLKAMKAPIRVSNDGLSLEISPL
;
A
#
# COMPACT_ATOMS: atom_id res chain seq x y z
N ILE A 1 -3.58 -1.94 -6.24
CA ILE A 1 -4.35 -2.04 -4.97
C ILE A 1 -4.12 -0.79 -4.13
N GLY A 2 -2.91 -0.56 -3.59
CA GLY A 2 -2.63 0.61 -2.71
C GLY A 2 -3.01 1.97 -3.29
N PHE A 3 -2.61 2.26 -4.53
CA PHE A 3 -3.02 3.49 -5.23
C PHE A 3 -4.55 3.65 -5.35
N LEU A 4 -5.25 2.58 -5.74
CA LEU A 4 -6.71 2.62 -5.94
C LEU A 4 -7.48 2.72 -4.61
N ALA A 5 -6.90 2.25 -3.51
CA ALA A 5 -7.54 2.35 -2.19
C ALA A 5 -7.76 3.80 -1.74
N GLY A 6 -6.90 4.72 -2.19
CA GLY A 6 -6.96 6.15 -1.89
C GLY A 6 -7.73 7.00 -2.90
N ILE A 7 -8.30 6.41 -3.96
CA ILE A 7 -8.94 7.16 -5.06
C ILE A 7 -10.43 6.87 -5.04
N SER A 8 -11.27 7.90 -4.99
CA SER A 8 -12.72 7.71 -5.04
C SER A 8 -13.14 6.94 -6.30
N GLY A 9 -13.87 5.85 -6.11
CA GLY A 9 -14.36 5.00 -7.18
C GLY A 9 -14.49 3.54 -6.77
N PHE A 10 -15.07 2.73 -7.65
CA PHE A 10 -15.15 1.28 -7.47
C PHE A 10 -14.36 0.59 -8.58
N PHE A 11 -13.37 -0.22 -8.19
CA PHE A 11 -12.44 -0.84 -9.12
C PHE A 11 -12.43 -2.35 -8.94
N VAL A 12 -12.39 -3.09 -10.05
CA VAL A 12 -12.23 -4.55 -10.04
C VAL A 12 -10.91 -4.91 -10.70
N LEU A 13 -10.04 -5.57 -9.96
CA LEU A 13 -8.76 -6.08 -10.45
C LEU A 13 -8.84 -7.60 -10.56
N SER A 14 -8.74 -8.12 -11.78
CA SER A 14 -8.60 -9.53 -12.07
C SER A 14 -7.44 -9.76 -13.04
N GLY A 15 -6.92 -10.98 -13.09
CA GLY A 15 -5.96 -11.39 -14.10
C GLY A 15 -6.31 -12.75 -14.69
N ASP A 16 -5.30 -13.38 -15.27
CA ASP A 16 -5.41 -14.73 -15.79
C ASP A 16 -5.63 -15.77 -14.67
N LYS A 17 -5.79 -17.04 -15.09
CA LYS A 17 -5.97 -18.17 -14.17
C LYS A 17 -4.82 -18.34 -13.17
N TYR A 18 -3.62 -17.86 -13.48
CA TYR A 18 -2.47 -17.99 -12.59
C TYR A 18 -2.46 -16.87 -11.55
N LEU A 19 -2.68 -15.62 -11.96
CA LEU A 19 -2.75 -14.46 -11.07
C LEU A 19 -3.93 -14.58 -10.10
N ASN A 20 -5.08 -15.06 -10.57
CA ASN A 20 -6.26 -15.25 -9.73
C ASN A 20 -6.09 -16.34 -8.66
N ASN A 21 -5.04 -17.16 -8.74
CA ASN A 21 -4.68 -18.14 -7.73
C ASN A 21 -3.51 -17.70 -6.85
N ARG A 22 -2.88 -16.54 -7.11
CA ARG A 22 -1.79 -16.02 -6.28
C ARG A 22 -2.35 -15.34 -5.03
N PRO A 23 -1.82 -15.67 -3.84
CA PRO A 23 -2.26 -15.03 -2.60
C PRO A 23 -1.84 -13.56 -2.55
N MET A 24 -2.82 -12.69 -2.37
CA MET A 24 -2.70 -11.24 -2.25
C MET A 24 -2.90 -10.75 -0.81
N ARG A 25 -3.17 -11.65 0.16
CA ARG A 25 -3.42 -11.29 1.57
C ARG A 25 -2.27 -10.50 2.20
N ARG A 26 -1.04 -10.72 1.74
CA ARG A 26 0.13 -9.95 2.19
C ARG A 26 0.02 -8.45 1.90
N ILE A 27 -0.77 -8.04 0.90
CA ILE A 27 -0.99 -6.63 0.52
C ILE A 27 -2.37 -6.17 0.98
N SER A 28 -3.42 -6.98 0.79
CA SER A 28 -4.79 -6.58 1.15
C SER A 28 -4.96 -6.43 2.66
N LYS A 29 -4.40 -7.32 3.49
CA LYS A 29 -4.51 -7.22 4.95
C LYS A 29 -3.95 -5.91 5.51
N PRO A 30 -2.69 -5.48 5.21
CA PRO A 30 -2.18 -4.18 5.64
C PRO A 30 -3.07 -3.00 5.23
N LEU A 31 -3.54 -3.00 3.98
CA LEU A 31 -4.40 -1.92 3.47
C LEU A 31 -5.76 -1.89 4.19
N THR A 32 -6.37 -3.05 4.45
CA THR A 32 -7.62 -3.12 5.21
C THR A 32 -7.42 -2.67 6.67
N GLN A 33 -6.26 -2.93 7.27
CA GLN A 33 -5.93 -2.47 8.63
C GLN A 33 -5.86 -0.94 8.75
N ILE A 34 -5.50 -0.23 7.68
CA ILE A 34 -5.52 1.25 7.62
C ILE A 34 -6.86 1.81 7.13
N GLY A 35 -7.88 0.96 7.02
CA GLY A 35 -9.24 1.36 6.67
C GLY A 35 -9.59 1.24 5.18
N ALA A 36 -8.72 0.70 4.31
CA ALA A 36 -9.10 0.48 2.92
C ALA A 36 -10.19 -0.60 2.80
N ARG A 37 -11.18 -0.37 1.92
CA ARG A 37 -12.25 -1.31 1.65
C ARG A 37 -11.90 -2.18 0.45
N ILE A 38 -11.41 -3.38 0.75
CA ILE A 38 -10.95 -4.34 -0.26
C ILE A 38 -11.69 -5.65 -0.03
N TYR A 39 -12.30 -6.15 -1.09
CA TYR A 39 -13.08 -7.38 -1.12
C TYR A 39 -12.48 -8.33 -2.16
N GLY A 40 -12.80 -9.61 -2.03
CA GLY A 40 -12.36 -10.62 -2.99
C GLY A 40 -12.52 -12.02 -2.42
N ARG A 41 -12.13 -13.01 -3.21
CA ARG A 41 -12.22 -14.42 -2.82
C ARG A 41 -11.33 -14.70 -1.62
N ASN A 42 -11.78 -15.59 -0.74
CA ASN A 42 -11.04 -16.00 0.47
C ASN A 42 -10.59 -14.77 1.29
N GLU A 43 -11.53 -13.90 1.67
CA GLU A 43 -11.27 -12.66 2.43
C GLU A 43 -10.21 -11.76 1.76
N ALA A 44 -10.44 -11.40 0.49
CA ALA A 44 -9.51 -10.60 -0.31
C ALA A 44 -8.09 -11.19 -0.43
N ASN A 45 -7.93 -12.51 -0.25
CA ASN A 45 -6.67 -13.20 -0.51
C ASN A 45 -6.50 -13.54 -1.99
N LEU A 46 -7.57 -13.74 -2.74
CA LEU A 46 -7.51 -14.16 -4.14
C LEU A 46 -8.30 -13.21 -5.03
N ALA A 47 -7.78 -12.96 -6.23
CA ALA A 47 -8.47 -12.17 -7.23
C ALA A 47 -9.62 -12.98 -7.89
N PRO A 48 -10.65 -12.33 -8.48
CA PRO A 48 -10.84 -10.88 -8.60
C PRO A 48 -10.92 -10.14 -7.25
N LEU A 49 -10.25 -8.99 -7.16
CA LEU A 49 -10.29 -8.08 -6.02
C LEU A 49 -11.15 -6.87 -6.36
N CYS A 50 -12.13 -6.56 -5.52
CA CYS A 50 -12.93 -5.35 -5.63
C CYS A 50 -12.42 -4.33 -4.61
N ILE A 51 -12.21 -3.10 -5.04
CA ILE A 51 -11.68 -2.02 -4.21
C ILE A 51 -12.68 -0.88 -4.27
N GLU A 52 -13.27 -0.55 -3.12
CA GLU A 52 -14.04 0.68 -2.93
C GLU A 52 -13.04 1.73 -2.42
N GLY A 53 -12.56 2.55 -3.34
CA GLY A 53 -11.56 3.56 -3.03
C GLY A 53 -12.19 4.80 -2.37
N GLN A 54 -11.48 5.36 -1.40
CA GLN A 54 -11.96 6.43 -0.53
C GLN A 54 -10.77 7.25 0.00
N ASN A 55 -11.05 8.41 0.60
CA ASN A 55 -10.02 9.12 1.36
C ASN A 55 -9.64 8.29 2.58
N LEU A 56 -8.35 8.02 2.74
CA LEU A 56 -7.85 7.27 3.88
C LEU A 56 -7.56 8.21 5.04
N LYS A 57 -7.67 7.70 6.26
CA LYS A 57 -7.15 8.41 7.44
C LYS A 57 -5.64 8.21 7.52
N ALA A 58 -4.95 9.20 8.06
CA ALA A 58 -3.56 9.09 8.39
C ALA A 58 -3.31 7.88 9.30
N PHE A 59 -2.22 7.18 9.05
CA PHE A 59 -1.89 5.94 9.73
C PHE A 59 -0.42 5.87 10.11
N ASN A 60 -0.15 5.11 11.16
CA ASN A 60 1.19 4.65 11.51
C ASN A 60 1.20 3.13 11.41
N TYR A 61 1.87 2.60 10.39
CA TYR A 61 1.87 1.18 10.10
C TYR A 61 3.25 0.57 10.29
N LYS A 62 3.33 -0.46 11.15
CA LYS A 62 4.54 -1.27 11.33
C LYS A 62 4.33 -2.64 10.68
N SER A 63 5.04 -2.89 9.59
CA SER A 63 5.00 -4.16 8.87
C SER A 63 5.84 -5.21 9.60
N GLU A 64 5.20 -6.34 9.90
CA GLU A 64 5.86 -7.54 10.46
C GLU A 64 6.70 -8.30 9.40
N ILE A 65 6.65 -7.86 8.14
CA ILE A 65 7.39 -8.45 7.03
C ILE A 65 8.11 -7.38 6.23
N SER A 66 9.28 -7.71 5.71
CA SER A 66 10.06 -6.85 4.83
C SER A 66 9.67 -7.12 3.38
N SER A 67 8.75 -6.32 2.85
CA SER A 67 8.20 -6.54 1.51
C SER A 67 8.08 -5.24 0.74
N ALA A 68 8.89 -5.12 -0.32
CA ALA A 68 8.87 -3.94 -1.20
C ALA A 68 7.48 -3.71 -1.80
N GLN A 69 6.71 -4.76 -2.09
CA GLN A 69 5.35 -4.62 -2.64
C GLN A 69 4.37 -4.04 -1.62
N VAL A 70 4.48 -4.45 -0.34
CA VAL A 70 3.67 -3.88 0.74
C VAL A 70 4.07 -2.43 0.96
N LYS A 71 5.37 -2.17 1.08
CA LYS A 71 5.92 -0.81 1.22
C LYS A 71 5.41 0.13 0.12
N THR A 72 5.55 -0.24 -1.16
CA THR A 72 5.04 0.56 -2.28
C THR A 72 3.53 0.74 -2.22
N ALA A 73 2.76 -0.30 -1.87
CA ALA A 73 1.31 -0.17 -1.75
C ALA A 73 0.90 0.81 -0.65
N MET A 74 1.58 0.77 0.51
CA MET A 74 1.32 1.67 1.63
C MET A 74 1.71 3.12 1.29
N ILE A 75 2.88 3.34 0.67
CA ILE A 75 3.31 4.67 0.20
C ILE A 75 2.27 5.27 -0.76
N LEU A 76 1.84 4.50 -1.77
CA LEU A 76 0.87 4.98 -2.76
C LEU A 76 -0.50 5.27 -2.13
N SER A 77 -0.90 4.53 -1.10
CA SER A 77 -2.15 4.80 -0.37
C SER A 77 -2.05 6.05 0.51
N ALA A 78 -0.88 6.31 1.11
CA ALA A 78 -0.64 7.45 1.99
C ALA A 78 -0.71 8.81 1.27
N PHE A 79 -0.40 8.86 -0.04
CA PHE A 79 -0.54 10.10 -0.82
C PHE A 79 -1.98 10.64 -0.89
N ARG A 80 -2.98 9.83 -0.55
CA ARG A 80 -4.40 10.23 -0.52
C ARG A 80 -4.99 10.18 0.90
N ALA A 81 -4.13 10.15 1.91
CA ALA A 81 -4.57 10.25 3.30
C ALA A 81 -4.91 11.70 3.67
N ASP A 82 -5.67 11.87 4.75
CA ASP A 82 -6.03 13.20 5.28
C ASP A 82 -4.88 13.94 5.99
N ASN A 83 -3.80 13.24 6.36
CA ASN A 83 -2.62 13.80 7.01
C ASN A 83 -1.38 12.90 6.77
N VAL A 84 -0.23 13.33 7.29
CA VAL A 84 1.04 12.60 7.22
C VAL A 84 0.92 11.18 7.76
N CYS A 85 1.39 10.21 6.98
CA CYS A 85 1.42 8.81 7.34
C CYS A 85 2.85 8.34 7.60
N THR A 86 3.00 7.31 8.42
CA THR A 86 4.26 6.62 8.63
C THR A 86 4.17 5.13 8.32
N PHE A 87 5.24 4.59 7.74
CA PHE A 87 5.40 3.16 7.48
C PHE A 87 6.77 2.70 7.98
N SER A 88 6.84 1.55 8.64
CA SER A 88 8.11 0.92 9.01
C SER A 88 8.12 -0.58 8.72
N GLU A 89 9.31 -1.14 8.49
CA GLU A 89 9.53 -2.58 8.27
C GLU A 89 10.63 -3.13 9.20
N ILE A 90 10.59 -4.45 9.49
CA ILE A 90 11.55 -5.08 10.42
C ILE A 90 12.97 -5.20 9.86
N SER A 91 13.12 -5.20 8.54
CA SER A 91 14.41 -5.18 7.85
C SER A 91 14.27 -4.55 6.47
N LEU A 92 15.39 -4.16 5.86
CA LEU A 92 15.39 -3.49 4.57
C LEU A 92 14.81 -4.38 3.47
N SER A 93 13.80 -3.86 2.76
CA SER A 93 13.39 -4.38 1.45
C SER A 93 13.89 -3.47 0.31
N ARG A 94 13.83 -3.95 -0.93
CA ARG A 94 14.27 -3.18 -2.12
C ARG A 94 13.65 -1.78 -2.13
N ASN A 95 14.44 -0.77 -2.50
CA ASN A 95 14.08 0.64 -2.37
C ASN A 95 13.84 1.37 -3.71
N HIS A 96 13.57 0.64 -4.79
CA HIS A 96 13.40 1.24 -6.12
C HIS A 96 12.24 2.23 -6.20
N SER A 97 11.14 1.96 -5.49
CA SER A 97 9.98 2.86 -5.47
C SER A 97 10.31 4.17 -4.76
N GLU A 98 11.03 4.10 -3.64
CA GLU A 98 11.48 5.27 -2.89
C GLU A 98 12.44 6.12 -3.72
N ASN A 99 13.42 5.50 -4.38
CA ASN A 99 14.37 6.21 -5.23
C ASN A 99 13.67 6.90 -6.41
N MET A 100 12.73 6.20 -7.05
CA MET A 100 11.91 6.77 -8.13
C MET A 100 11.06 7.95 -7.63
N LEU A 101 10.36 7.79 -6.51
CA LEU A 101 9.50 8.83 -5.93
C LEU A 101 10.31 10.05 -5.47
N LYS A 102 11.49 9.85 -4.87
CA LYS A 102 12.42 10.95 -4.54
C LYS A 102 12.89 11.69 -5.79
N ALA A 103 13.26 10.98 -6.85
CA ALA A 103 13.64 11.59 -8.13
C ALA A 103 12.48 12.40 -8.75
N MET A 104 11.25 11.93 -8.56
CA MET A 104 10.02 12.64 -8.95
C MET A 104 9.63 13.78 -7.99
N LYS A 105 10.44 14.06 -6.95
CA LYS A 105 10.18 15.06 -5.90
C LYS A 105 8.87 14.81 -5.13
N ALA A 106 8.43 13.57 -5.04
CA ALA A 106 7.29 13.20 -4.20
C ALA A 106 7.61 13.48 -2.72
N PRO A 107 6.61 13.86 -1.90
CA PRO A 107 6.82 14.30 -0.53
C PRO A 107 6.99 13.11 0.43
N ILE A 108 8.09 12.37 0.25
CA ILE A 108 8.48 11.25 1.11
C ILE A 108 9.82 11.53 1.80
N ARG A 109 9.92 11.16 3.07
CA ARG A 109 11.17 11.17 3.84
C ARG A 109 11.46 9.76 4.30
N VAL A 110 12.71 9.33 4.12
CA VAL A 110 13.17 7.99 4.52
C VAL A 110 14.19 8.19 5.63
N SER A 111 14.09 7.42 6.71
CA SER A 111 15.04 7.46 7.82
C SER A 111 16.45 7.05 7.37
N ASN A 112 17.46 7.41 8.16
CA ASN A 112 18.87 7.11 7.85
C ASN A 112 19.15 5.61 7.77
N ASP A 113 18.47 4.81 8.58
CA ASP A 113 18.55 3.34 8.56
C ASP A 113 17.70 2.69 7.45
N GLY A 114 16.90 3.48 6.72
CA GLY A 114 16.02 3.04 5.64
C GLY A 114 14.78 2.24 6.08
N LEU A 115 14.59 2.03 7.39
CA LEU A 115 13.53 1.16 7.91
C LEU A 115 12.19 1.87 8.09
N SER A 116 12.18 3.20 8.12
CA SER A 116 10.99 4.01 8.34
C SER A 116 10.81 5.07 7.26
N LEU A 117 9.56 5.35 6.94
CA LEU A 117 9.16 6.36 5.97
C LEU A 117 8.08 7.26 6.55
N GLU A 118 8.19 8.55 6.28
CA GLU A 118 7.14 9.55 6.46
C GLU A 118 6.65 9.96 5.06
N ILE A 119 5.34 9.93 4.85
CA ILE A 119 4.70 10.23 3.58
C ILE A 119 3.69 11.34 3.81
N SER A 120 3.86 12.49 3.17
CA SER A 120 2.85 13.56 3.20
C SER A 120 1.82 13.36 2.09
N PRO A 121 0.54 13.72 2.31
CA PRO A 121 -0.47 13.71 1.26
C PRO A 121 -0.11 14.61 0.06
N LEU A 122 -0.66 14.28 -1.12
CA LEU A 122 -0.57 15.07 -2.35
C LEU A 122 -1.76 16.01 -2.53
#